data_AF-A0AA37JJD3-F1
#
_entry.id   AF-A0AA37JJD3-F1
#
_cell.length_a   1.000
_cell.length_b   1.000
_cell.length_c   1.000
_cell.angle_alpha   90.00
_cell.angle_beta   90.00
_cell.angle_gamma   90.00
#
_symmetry.space_group_name_H-M   'P 1'
#
loop_
_entity.id
_entity.type
_entity.pdbx_description
1 polymer ?
#
loop_
_entity_poly.entity_id
_entity_poly.type
_entity_poly.pdbx_seq_one_letter_code
_entity_poly.pdbx_strand_id
1 'polypeptide(L)'
;MKPKHPTHDRKPMNALSYYLQRQREYAHACGGYLGIGEADDTYNDLNRKVIDAYRERYGAAYLGRINYSDNQRQRIADGTESVFEAYTGQPLYNFCCDFCVSAPDRTLEELIRRWNNADIPLSEKKVDAIMDRIQTLCGQTFIWY
;
A
#
# COMPACT_ATOMS: atom_id res chain seq x y z
N MET A 1 -34.48 36.10 16.32
CA MET A 1 -33.75 35.45 15.21
C MET A 1 -32.86 34.38 15.79
N LYS A 2 -33.05 33.09 15.45
CA LYS A 2 -32.10 32.03 15.83
C LYS A 2 -30.96 32.01 14.79
N PRO A 3 -29.69 31.95 15.18
CA PRO A 3 -28.61 31.83 14.22
C PRO A 3 -28.67 30.43 13.57
N LYS A 4 -28.72 30.40 12.23
CA LYS A 4 -28.57 29.18 11.45
C LYS A 4 -27.14 28.66 11.68
N HIS A 5 -27.02 27.44 12.21
CA HIS A 5 -25.78 26.68 12.13
C HIS A 5 -25.41 26.52 10.66
N PRO A 6 -24.16 26.80 10.25
CA PRO A 6 -23.72 26.40 8.92
C PRO A 6 -23.70 24.87 8.89
N THR A 7 -24.64 24.28 8.16
CA THR A 7 -24.52 22.91 7.67
C THR A 7 -23.28 22.89 6.80
N HIS A 8 -22.19 22.37 7.34
CA HIS A 8 -20.98 22.11 6.60
C HIS A 8 -21.33 21.03 5.58
N ASP A 9 -21.64 21.42 4.35
CA ASP A 9 -21.83 20.50 3.23
C ASP A 9 -20.52 19.73 3.05
N ARG A 10 -20.44 18.58 3.70
CA ARG A 10 -19.31 17.68 3.63
C ARG A 10 -19.35 17.11 2.22
N LYS A 11 -18.46 17.58 1.34
CA LYS A 11 -18.27 16.98 0.01
C LYS A 11 -18.27 15.45 0.17
N PRO A 12 -18.96 14.69 -0.70
CA PRO A 12 -19.00 13.24 -0.58
C PRO A 12 -17.56 12.73 -0.55
N MET A 13 -17.23 12.01 0.51
CA MET A 13 -15.91 11.41 0.66
C MET A 13 -15.75 10.36 -0.44
N ASN A 14 -14.70 10.45 -1.26
CA ASN A 14 -14.45 9.38 -2.22
C ASN A 14 -14.15 8.07 -1.46
N ALA A 15 -14.48 6.93 -2.08
CA ALA A 15 -14.38 5.61 -1.46
C ALA A 15 -13.00 5.34 -0.85
N LEU A 16 -11.93 5.78 -1.52
CA LEU A 16 -10.56 5.63 -1.02
C LEU A 16 -10.37 6.36 0.32
N SER A 17 -10.76 7.63 0.39
CA SER A 17 -10.69 8.42 1.62
C SER A 17 -11.56 7.81 2.73
N TYR A 18 -12.72 7.26 2.38
CA TYR A 18 -13.60 6.56 3.32
C TYR A 18 -12.92 5.33 3.92
N TYR A 19 -12.42 4.39 3.11
CA TYR A 19 -11.81 3.18 3.63
C TYR A 19 -10.50 3.42 4.38
N LEU A 20 -9.69 4.40 3.94
CA LEU A 20 -8.51 4.84 4.69
C LEU A 20 -8.89 5.41 6.07
N GLN A 21 -10.01 6.12 6.17
CA GLN A 21 -10.51 6.59 7.46
C GLN A 21 -10.96 5.42 8.34
N ARG A 22 -11.73 4.47 7.79
CA ARG A 22 -12.22 3.29 8.52
C ARG A 22 -11.08 2.41 9.05
N GLN A 23 -10.02 2.25 8.26
CA GLN A 23 -8.80 1.54 8.67
C GLN A 23 -8.13 2.20 9.88
N ARG A 24 -7.96 3.54 9.87
CA ARG A 24 -7.40 4.28 11.00
C ARG A 24 -8.29 4.22 12.25
N GLU A 25 -9.60 4.33 12.07
CA GLU A 25 -10.58 4.22 13.16
C GLU A 25 -10.53 2.84 13.81
N TYR A 26 -10.44 1.78 13.02
CA TYR A 26 -10.33 0.42 13.53
C TYR A 26 -9.03 0.22 14.32
N ALA A 27 -7.89 0.62 13.75
CA ALA A 27 -6.60 0.56 14.44
C ALA A 27 -6.63 1.31 15.78
N HIS A 28 -7.24 2.51 15.81
CA HIS A 28 -7.40 3.26 17.06
C HIS A 28 -8.30 2.53 18.07
N ALA A 29 -9.39 1.90 17.62
CA ALA A 29 -10.27 1.12 18.48
C ALA A 29 -9.56 -0.11 19.10
N CYS A 30 -8.56 -0.67 18.41
CA CYS A 30 -7.70 -1.74 18.91
C CYS A 30 -6.60 -1.26 19.88
N GLY A 31 -6.52 0.04 20.21
CA GLY A 31 -5.44 0.60 21.03
C GLY A 31 -4.19 0.98 20.22
N GLY A 32 -4.32 1.13 18.90
CA GLY A 32 -3.24 1.41 17.96
C GLY A 32 -2.93 0.19 17.09
N TYR A 33 -2.08 0.39 16.08
CA TYR A 33 -1.71 -0.64 15.12
C TYR A 33 -1.11 -1.90 15.78
N LEU A 34 -0.33 -1.75 16.85
CA LEU A 34 0.26 -2.87 17.61
C LEU A 34 -0.78 -3.66 18.45
N GLY A 35 -2.01 -3.15 18.59
CA GLY A 35 -3.09 -3.84 19.28
C GLY A 35 -4.01 -4.63 18.33
N ILE A 36 -3.76 -4.60 17.03
CA ILE A 36 -4.48 -5.41 16.05
C ILE A 36 -3.98 -6.85 16.16
N GLY A 37 -4.89 -7.81 16.25
CA GLY A 37 -4.56 -9.22 16.36
C GLY A 37 -3.94 -9.76 15.08
N GLU A 38 -3.11 -10.80 15.20
CA GLU A 38 -2.62 -11.54 14.02
C GLU A 38 -3.79 -12.17 13.26
N ALA A 39 -3.71 -12.19 11.93
CA ALA A 39 -4.74 -12.58 10.99
C ALA A 39 -6.08 -11.82 11.16
N ASP A 40 -6.07 -10.53 11.50
CA ASP A 40 -7.30 -9.75 11.70
C ASP A 40 -8.03 -9.52 10.37
N ASP A 41 -9.11 -10.28 10.17
CA ASP A 41 -9.94 -10.20 8.96
C ASP A 41 -10.53 -8.80 8.73
N THR A 42 -10.86 -8.06 9.78
CA THR A 42 -11.48 -6.74 9.62
C THR A 42 -10.50 -5.73 9.06
N TYR A 43 -9.29 -5.67 9.62
CA TYR A 43 -8.26 -4.76 9.13
C TYR A 43 -7.76 -5.18 7.74
N ASN A 44 -7.56 -6.49 7.52
CA ASN A 44 -7.12 -7.00 6.23
C ASN A 44 -8.18 -6.81 5.13
N ASP A 45 -9.47 -6.93 5.45
CA ASP A 45 -10.55 -6.60 4.51
C ASP A 45 -10.59 -5.10 4.20
N LEU A 46 -10.24 -4.25 5.17
CA LEU A 46 -10.09 -2.81 4.92
C LEU A 46 -8.91 -2.53 3.97
N ASN A 47 -7.79 -3.26 4.08
CA ASN A 47 -6.70 -3.16 3.09
C ASN A 47 -7.20 -3.47 1.67
N ARG A 48 -7.95 -4.58 1.51
CA ARG A 48 -8.53 -4.97 0.21
C ARG A 48 -9.42 -3.88 -0.37
N LYS A 49 -10.33 -3.33 0.45
CA LYS A 49 -11.22 -2.23 0.06
C LYS A 49 -10.47 -0.94 -0.30
N VAL A 50 -9.35 -0.66 0.35
CA VAL A 50 -8.47 0.47 -0.01
C VAL A 50 -7.85 0.23 -1.39
N ILE A 51 -7.36 -0.97 -1.70
CA ILE A 51 -6.78 -1.31 -3.00
C ILE A 51 -7.82 -1.19 -4.12
N ASP A 52 -9.03 -1.72 -3.91
CA ASP A 52 -10.15 -1.58 -4.86
C ASP A 52 -10.48 -0.12 -5.13
N ALA A 53 -10.70 0.66 -4.06
CA ALA A 53 -11.03 2.07 -4.18
C ALA A 53 -9.88 2.92 -4.75
N TYR A 54 -8.63 2.51 -4.55
CA TYR A 54 -7.47 3.13 -5.19
C TYR A 54 -7.53 2.94 -6.69
N ARG A 55 -7.74 1.71 -7.16
CA ARG A 55 -7.90 1.40 -8.59
C ARG A 55 -9.04 2.19 -9.21
N GLU A 56 -10.21 2.23 -8.57
CA GLU A 56 -11.34 3.01 -9.07
C GLU A 56 -11.03 4.50 -9.21
N ARG A 57 -10.31 5.07 -8.23
CA ARG A 57 -9.97 6.50 -8.22
C ARG A 57 -8.94 6.86 -9.28
N TYR A 58 -7.91 6.04 -9.48
CA TYR A 58 -6.79 6.34 -10.36
C TYR A 58 -6.88 5.64 -11.73
N GLY A 59 -7.89 4.81 -11.96
CA GLY A 59 -8.11 4.03 -13.18
C GLY A 59 -7.26 2.75 -13.28
N ALA A 60 -6.21 2.63 -12.48
CA ALA A 60 -5.34 1.47 -12.39
C ALA A 60 -4.72 1.35 -11.00
N ALA A 61 -4.31 0.14 -10.66
CA ALA A 61 -3.46 -0.13 -9.51
C ALA A 61 -2.45 -1.21 -9.90
N TYR A 62 -1.19 -0.98 -9.53
CA TYR A 62 -0.10 -1.91 -9.66
C TYR A 62 0.40 -2.23 -8.26
N LEU A 63 0.29 -3.50 -7.89
CA LEU A 63 0.69 -4.03 -6.60
C LEU A 63 2.18 -4.34 -6.63
N GLY A 64 2.86 -4.13 -5.51
CA GLY A 64 4.24 -4.55 -5.37
C GLY A 64 4.59 -4.94 -3.95
N ARG A 65 5.67 -5.70 -3.83
CA ARG A 65 6.32 -6.02 -2.55
C ARG A 65 7.66 -5.32 -2.49
N ILE A 66 8.08 -4.97 -1.28
CA ILE A 66 9.39 -4.41 -0.98
C ILE A 66 10.35 -5.55 -0.65
N ASN A 67 9.90 -6.54 0.13
CA ASN A 67 10.73 -7.66 0.56
C ASN A 67 10.38 -8.95 -0.20
N TYR A 68 11.37 -9.50 -0.90
CA TYR A 68 11.25 -10.80 -1.56
C TYR A 68 12.14 -11.84 -0.86
N SER A 69 11.85 -13.13 -1.03
CA SER A 69 12.65 -14.24 -0.49
C SER A 69 13.06 -15.21 -1.58
N ASP A 70 14.00 -16.09 -1.23
CA ASP A 70 14.38 -17.26 -2.03
C ASP A 70 14.73 -16.91 -3.48
N ASN A 71 14.39 -17.81 -4.41
CA ASN A 71 14.66 -17.63 -5.83
C ASN A 71 13.95 -16.39 -6.42
N GLN A 72 12.85 -15.93 -5.82
CA GLN A 72 12.14 -14.73 -6.28
C GLN A 72 12.96 -13.47 -6.03
N ARG A 73 13.65 -13.40 -4.87
CA ARG A 73 14.54 -12.27 -4.55
C ARG A 73 15.60 -12.08 -5.63
N GLN A 74 16.26 -13.16 -6.06
CA GLN A 74 17.28 -13.09 -7.10
C GLN A 74 16.69 -12.64 -8.43
N ARG A 75 15.53 -13.20 -8.84
CA ARG A 75 14.88 -12.80 -10.10
C ARG A 75 14.47 -11.33 -10.14
N ILE A 76 13.97 -10.80 -9.03
CA ILE A 76 13.69 -9.37 -8.87
C ILE A 76 14.99 -8.57 -8.97
N ALA A 77 16.01 -8.92 -8.19
CA ALA A 77 17.29 -8.21 -8.19
C ALA A 77 17.95 -8.17 -9.58
N ASP A 78 17.92 -9.28 -10.30
CA ASP A 78 18.45 -9.41 -11.67
C ASP A 78 17.55 -8.78 -12.73
N GLY A 79 16.29 -8.51 -12.38
CA GLY A 79 15.33 -7.90 -13.27
C GLY A 79 14.64 -8.81 -14.25
N THR A 80 14.73 -10.11 -14.03
CA THR A 80 14.03 -11.13 -14.82
C THR A 80 12.56 -11.25 -14.41
N GLU A 81 12.19 -10.70 -13.24
CA GLU A 81 10.82 -10.59 -12.75
C GLU A 81 10.49 -9.11 -12.46
N SER A 82 9.26 -8.71 -12.80
CA SER A 82 8.76 -7.36 -12.52
C SER A 82 8.45 -7.20 -11.03
N VAL A 83 8.73 -6.02 -10.47
CA VAL A 83 8.30 -5.64 -9.12
C VAL A 83 6.79 -5.37 -9.05
N PHE A 84 6.19 -5.03 -10.19
CA PHE A 84 4.79 -4.64 -10.30
C PHE A 84 3.93 -5.73 -10.90
N GLU A 85 2.80 -6.00 -10.25
CA GLU A 85 1.71 -6.82 -10.76
C GLU A 85 0.48 -5.94 -10.99
N ALA A 86 -0.14 -6.03 -12.17
CA ALA A 86 -1.36 -5.27 -12.44
C ALA A 86 -2.55 -5.83 -11.65
N TYR A 87 -3.23 -4.96 -10.91
CA TYR A 87 -4.48 -5.31 -10.24
C TYR A 87 -5.67 -5.11 -11.19
N THR A 88 -6.29 -6.23 -11.56
CA THR A 88 -7.43 -6.31 -12.48
C THR A 88 -8.73 -6.70 -11.79
N GLY A 89 -8.70 -6.87 -10.45
CA GLY A 89 -9.81 -7.40 -9.66
C GLY A 89 -9.63 -8.86 -9.24
N GLN A 90 -8.41 -9.42 -9.36
CA GLN A 90 -8.10 -10.75 -8.86
C GLN A 90 -8.27 -10.83 -7.33
N PRO A 91 -8.49 -12.03 -6.75
CA PRO A 91 -8.54 -12.19 -5.30
C PRO A 91 -7.24 -11.72 -4.61
N LEU A 92 -7.39 -11.04 -3.46
CA LEU A 92 -6.28 -10.54 -2.65
C LEU A 92 -6.19 -11.33 -1.34
N TYR A 93 -5.09 -12.04 -1.14
CA TYR A 93 -4.81 -12.80 0.10
C TYR A 93 -4.02 -11.95 1.08
N ASN A 94 -4.00 -12.33 2.37
CA ASN A 94 -3.15 -11.66 3.34
C ASN A 94 -1.68 -11.68 2.85
N PHE A 95 -0.94 -10.59 3.10
CA PHE A 95 0.47 -10.45 2.74
C PHE A 95 0.78 -10.47 1.22
N CYS A 96 -0.22 -10.29 0.35
CA CYS A 96 -0.02 -10.35 -1.11
C CYS A 96 0.78 -9.17 -1.68
N CYS A 97 0.78 -8.00 -1.01
CA CYS A 97 1.49 -6.81 -1.45
C CYS A 97 1.83 -5.89 -0.27
N ASP A 98 2.89 -5.10 -0.40
CA ASP A 98 3.26 -4.08 0.58
C ASP A 98 2.76 -2.70 0.18
N PHE A 99 2.49 -2.48 -1.11
CA PHE A 99 2.00 -1.20 -1.63
C PHE A 99 1.20 -1.34 -2.92
N CYS A 100 0.50 -0.26 -3.29
CA CYS A 100 -0.03 -0.05 -4.64
C CYS A 100 0.28 1.35 -5.19
N VAL A 101 0.51 1.44 -6.50
CA VAL A 101 0.70 2.70 -7.26
C VAL A 101 -0.15 2.70 -8.53
N SER A 102 -0.44 3.87 -9.11
CA SER A 102 -1.32 3.98 -10.29
C SER A 102 -0.66 3.61 -11.61
N ALA A 103 0.68 3.62 -11.67
CA ALA A 103 1.47 3.19 -12.82
C ALA A 103 2.81 2.61 -12.36
N PRO A 104 3.42 1.67 -13.12
CA PRO A 104 4.78 1.23 -12.88
C PRO A 104 5.74 2.41 -12.91
N ASP A 105 6.64 2.48 -11.93
CA ASP A 105 7.62 3.54 -11.82
C ASP A 105 9.03 2.95 -11.81
N ARG A 106 9.84 3.36 -12.79
CA ARG A 106 11.19 2.84 -12.97
C ARG A 106 12.09 3.12 -11.77
N THR A 107 11.97 4.28 -11.15
CA THR A 107 12.80 4.64 -9.99
C THR A 107 12.45 3.78 -8.78
N LEU A 108 11.15 3.58 -8.50
CA LEU A 108 10.69 2.69 -7.45
C LEU A 108 11.15 1.25 -7.69
N GLU A 109 11.06 0.77 -8.92
CA GLU A 109 11.55 -0.55 -9.31
C GLU A 109 13.06 -0.69 -9.06
N GLU A 110 13.88 0.26 -9.52
CA GLU A 110 15.33 0.24 -9.31
C GLU A 110 15.70 0.25 -7.80
N LEU A 111 14.97 1.04 -6.99
CA LEU A 111 15.17 1.07 -5.54
C LEU A 111 14.84 -0.27 -4.88
N ILE A 112 13.72 -0.91 -5.25
CA ILE A 112 13.32 -2.21 -4.72
C ILE A 112 14.29 -3.32 -5.18
N ARG A 113 14.78 -3.27 -6.42
CA ARG A 113 15.79 -4.21 -6.90
C ARG A 113 17.09 -4.09 -6.12
N ARG A 114 17.58 -2.86 -5.91
CA ARG A 114 18.77 -2.60 -5.09
C ARG A 114 18.58 -3.07 -3.64
N TRP A 115 17.38 -2.88 -3.07
CA TRP A 115 17.04 -3.38 -1.73
C TRP A 115 17.12 -4.91 -1.64
N ASN A 116 16.70 -5.63 -2.69
CA ASN A 116 16.69 -7.09 -2.72
C ASN A 116 18.00 -7.73 -3.18
N ASN A 117 18.91 -6.96 -3.78
CA ASN A 117 20.19 -7.46 -4.24
C ASN A 117 21.10 -7.85 -3.04
N ALA A 118 21.66 -9.06 -3.07
CA ALA A 118 22.50 -9.61 -2.00
C ALA A 118 23.92 -9.02 -1.98
N ASP A 119 24.41 -8.53 -3.11
CA ASP A 119 25.74 -7.94 -3.26
C ASP A 119 25.81 -6.50 -2.72
N ILE A 120 24.64 -5.86 -2.49
CA ILE A 120 24.55 -4.54 -1.91
C ILE A 120 24.64 -4.63 -0.39
N PRO A 121 25.61 -3.97 0.27
CA PRO A 121 25.71 -3.94 1.71
C PRO A 121 24.46 -3.36 2.38
N LEU A 122 24.09 -3.88 3.56
CA LEU A 122 22.93 -3.39 4.33
C LEU A 122 23.02 -1.88 4.62
N SER A 123 24.22 -1.34 4.84
CA SER A 123 24.45 0.10 5.07
C SER A 123 24.06 0.99 3.89
N GLU A 124 23.99 0.44 2.68
CA GLU A 124 23.60 1.16 1.47
C GLU A 124 22.13 0.97 1.10
N LYS A 125 21.42 0.05 1.78
CA LYS A 125 20.02 -0.24 1.54
C LYS A 125 19.16 0.79 2.27
N LYS A 126 18.41 1.58 1.50
CA LYS A 126 17.60 2.69 2.02
C LYS A 126 16.12 2.43 1.79
N VAL A 127 15.46 1.84 2.79
CA VAL A 127 14.00 1.62 2.75
C VAL A 127 13.25 2.95 2.70
N ASP A 128 13.75 4.00 3.36
CA ASP A 128 13.11 5.32 3.35
C ASP A 128 12.97 5.88 1.93
N ALA A 129 13.96 5.67 1.06
CA ALA A 129 13.86 6.11 -0.34
C ALA A 129 12.76 5.39 -1.12
N ILE A 130 12.48 4.12 -0.79
CA ILE A 130 11.35 3.37 -1.36
C ILE A 130 10.04 3.96 -0.87
N MET A 131 9.92 4.18 0.45
CA MET A 131 8.71 4.74 1.06
C MET A 131 8.40 6.16 0.54
N ASP A 132 9.41 7.02 0.46
CA ASP A 132 9.30 8.37 -0.08
C ASP A 132 8.86 8.36 -1.55
N ARG A 133 9.38 7.39 -2.34
CA ARG A 133 8.99 7.26 -3.74
C ARG A 133 7.54 6.81 -3.89
N ILE A 134 7.11 5.82 -3.10
CA ILE A 134 5.70 5.39 -3.07
C ILE A 134 4.79 6.58 -2.74
N GLN A 135 5.15 7.39 -1.72
CA GLN A 135 4.38 8.57 -1.35
C GLN A 135 4.34 9.62 -2.49
N THR A 136 5.46 9.88 -3.15
CA THR A 136 5.55 10.81 -4.30
C THR A 136 4.64 10.38 -5.45
N LEU A 137 4.44 9.08 -5.64
CA LEU A 137 3.53 8.50 -6.63
C LEU A 137 2.07 8.48 -6.16
N CYS A 138 1.75 9.12 -5.04
CA CYS A 138 0.46 9.03 -4.37
C CYS A 138 0.05 7.59 -4.07
N GLY A 139 1.02 6.67 -3.90
CA GLY A 139 0.79 5.27 -3.60
C GLY A 139 0.27 5.04 -2.17
N GLN A 140 -0.26 3.85 -1.92
CA GLN A 140 -0.67 3.42 -0.58
C GLN A 140 0.20 2.25 -0.14
N THR A 141 0.57 2.25 1.15
CA THR A 141 1.33 1.16 1.78
C THR A 141 0.43 0.40 2.73
N PHE A 142 0.65 -0.91 2.84
CA PHE A 142 -0.20 -1.82 3.60
C PHE A 142 0.62 -2.56 4.64
N ILE A 143 0.07 -2.64 5.84
CA ILE A 143 0.50 -3.60 6.85
C ILE A 143 -0.62 -4.63 6.93
N TRP A 144 -0.27 -5.90 6.85
CA TRP A 144 -1.20 -7.01 7.04
C TRP A 144 -0.98 -7.55 8.44
N TYR A 145 -2.08 -7.83 9.14
CA TYR A 145 -2.05 -8.38 10.48
C TYR A 145 -2.46 -9.83 10.43
#